data_AF-A0A2H6BSJ3-F1
#
_entry.id   AF-A0A2H6BSJ3-F1
#
_cell.length_a   1.000
_cell.length_b   1.000
_cell.length_c   1.000
_cell.angle_alpha   90.00
_cell.angle_beta   90.00
_cell.angle_gamma   90.00
#
_symmetry.space_group_name_H-M   'P 1'
#
loop_
_entity.id
_entity.type
_entity.pdbx_description
1 polymer ?
#
loop_
_entity_poly.entity_id
_entity_poly.type
_entity_poly.pdbx_seq_one_letter_code
_entity_poly.pdbx_strand_id
1 'polypeptide(L)' 'MQSVLELLNEGLSFSIIIQDYYPDLQIEDIRACLQYAIALVAAEDIKLVSA' A
#
# COMPACT_ATOMS: atom_id res chain seq x y z
N MET A 1 -8.03 4.44 11.93
CA MET A 1 -6.75 3.72 11.73
C MET A 1 -6.39 3.98 10.28
N GLN A 2 -5.33 4.74 10.01
CA GLN A 2 -4.89 5.07 8.65
C GLN A 2 -4.12 3.89 8.07
N SER A 3 -4.32 3.59 6.79
CA SER A 3 -3.61 2.53 6.10
C SER A 3 -2.23 3.01 5.64
N VAL A 4 -1.29 2.07 5.45
CA VAL A 4 0.05 2.39 4.90
C VAL A 4 -0.06 3.17 3.58
N LEU A 5 -1.02 2.83 2.71
CA LEU A 5 -1.26 3.54 1.45
C LEU A 5 -1.71 5.00 1.64
N GLU A 6 -2.49 5.30 2.68
CA GLU A 6 -2.92 6.67 2.99
C GLU A 6 -1.75 7.50 3.49
N LEU A 7 -0.94 6.94 4.39
CA LEU A 7 0.27 7.59 4.91
C LEU A 7 1.26 7.90 3.77
N LEU A 8 1.41 6.97 2.82
CA LEU A 8 2.21 7.18 1.62
C LEU A 8 1.65 8.30 0.73
N ASN A 9 0.33 8.37 0.59
CA ASN A 9 -0.35 9.40 -0.17
C ASN A 9 -0.22 10.80 0.48
N GLU A 10 -0.10 10.86 1.80
CA GLU A 10 0.21 12.10 2.54
C GLU A 10 1.69 12.53 2.39
N GLY A 11 2.52 11.72 1.72
CA GLY A 11 3.93 12.03 1.45
C GLY A 11 4.90 11.59 2.56
N LEU A 12 4.44 10.76 3.51
CA LEU A 12 5.31 10.19 4.53
C LEU A 12 6.31 9.21 3.90
N SER A 13 7.56 9.27 4.39
CA SER A 13 8.60 8.34 3.97
C SER A 13 8.44 6.97 4.62
N PHE A 14 8.86 5.91 3.94
CA PHE A 14 8.78 4.53 4.45
C PHE A 14 9.36 4.37 5.85
N SER A 15 10.51 5.01 6.12
CA SER A 15 11.15 4.95 7.43
C SER A 15 10.30 5.54 8.56
N ILE A 16 9.56 6.63 8.30
CA ILE A 16 8.66 7.25 9.29
C ILE A 16 7.45 6.35 9.53
N ILE A 17 6.88 5.79 8.47
CA ILE A 17 5.73 4.87 8.57
C ILE A 17 6.10 3.65 9.43
N ILE A 18 7.30 3.11 9.24
CA ILE A 18 7.79 1.99 10.05
C ILE A 18 8.03 2.46 11.48
N GLN A 19 8.76 3.54 11.71
CA GLN A 19 9.15 3.93 13.07
C GLN A 19 7.98 4.43 13.93
N ASP A 20 7.09 5.26 13.39
CA ASP A 20 6.03 5.92 14.16
C ASP A 20 4.68 5.18 14.13
N TYR A 21 4.42 4.36 13.10
CA TYR A 21 3.10 3.73 12.92
C TYR A 21 3.15 2.20 12.96
N TYR A 22 4.13 1.58 12.30
CA TYR A 22 4.21 0.14 12.12
C TYR A 22 5.65 -0.40 12.32
N PRO A 23 6.15 -0.45 13.56
CA PRO A 23 7.54 -0.80 13.85
C PRO A 23 7.91 -2.24 13.50
N ASP A 24 6.91 -3.12 13.43
CA ASP A 24 7.09 -4.51 13.01
C ASP A 24 7.12 -4.69 11.48
N LEU A 25 6.72 -3.67 10.69
CA LEU A 25 6.81 -3.76 9.23
C LEU A 25 8.23 -3.54 8.75
N GLN A 26 8.64 -4.29 7.74
CA GLN A 26 9.86 -4.02 6.98
C GLN A 26 9.53 -3.22 5.71
N ILE A 27 10.56 -2.62 5.10
CA ILE A 27 10.39 -1.87 3.84
C ILE A 27 9.87 -2.81 2.73
N GLU A 28 10.28 -4.07 2.77
CA GLU A 28 9.83 -5.12 1.86
C GLU A 28 8.32 -5.35 1.97
N ASP A 29 7.76 -5.33 3.18
CA ASP A 29 6.32 -5.50 3.41
C ASP A 29 5.52 -4.33 2.82
N ILE A 30 6.02 -3.10 2.99
CA ILE A 30 5.39 -1.91 2.40
C ILE A 30 5.43 -1.99 0.87
N ARG A 31 6.56 -2.41 0.29
CA ARG A 31 6.70 -2.59 -1.15
C ARG A 31 5.77 -3.67 -1.67
N ALA A 32 5.66 -4.80 -0.98
CA ALA A 32 4.74 -5.88 -1.32
C ALA A 32 3.28 -5.42 -1.25
N CYS A 33 2.92 -4.63 -0.22
CA CYS A 33 1.60 -4.04 -0.08
C CYS A 33 1.27 -3.10 -1.25
N LEU A 34 2.21 -2.23 -1.63
CA LEU A 34 2.05 -1.34 -2.78
C LEU A 34 1.92 -2.12 -4.09
N GLN A 35 2.76 -3.14 -4.31
CA GLN A 35 2.66 -4.00 -5.48
C GLN A 35 1.33 -4.75 -5.54
N TYR A 36 0.83 -5.23 -4.40
CA TYR A 36 -0.47 -5.87 -4.30
C TYR A 36 -1.60 -4.88 -4.63
N ALA A 37 -1.55 -3.67 -4.10
CA ALA A 37 -2.54 -2.63 -4.41
C ALA A 37 -2.54 -2.26 -5.90
N ILE A 38 -1.35 -2.09 -6.50
CA ILE A 38 -1.21 -1.85 -7.95
C ILE A 38 -1.75 -3.03 -8.74
N ALA A 39 -1.40 -4.26 -8.36
CA ALA A 39 -1.86 -5.47 -9.04
C ALA A 39 -3.38 -5.64 -8.90
N LEU A 40 -3.96 -5.28 -7.77
CA LEU A 40 -5.40 -5.32 -7.53
C LEU A 40 -6.12 -4.32 -8.45
N VAL A 41 -5.67 -3.06 -8.49
CA VAL A 41 -6.25 -2.04 -9.37
C VAL A 41 -6.06 -2.41 -10.85
N ALA A 42 -4.89 -2.91 -11.24
CA ALA A 42 -4.63 -3.38 -12.59
C ALA A 42 -5.45 -4.63 -12.96
N ALA A 43 -5.75 -5.50 -11.98
CA ALA A 43 -6.65 -6.63 -12.16
C ALA A 43 -8.13 -6.20 -12.19
N GLU A 44 -8.49 -5.11 -11.52
CA GLU A 44 -9.82 -4.49 -11.63
C GLU A 44 -10.04 -3.79 -12.97
N ASP A 45 -8.99 -3.34 -13.67
CA ASP A 45 -9.08 -2.93 -15.09
C ASP A 45 -9.54 -4.10 -16.00
N ILE A 46 -9.30 -5.35 -15.58
CA ILE A 46 -9.81 -6.59 -16.22
C ILE A 46 -11.21 -6.99 -15.71
N LYS A 47 -11.83 -6.22 -14.80
CA LYS A 47 -13.22 -6.44 -14.34
C LYS A 47 -14.21 -5.36 -14.76
N LEU A 48 -13.99 -4.72 -15.91
CA LEU A 48 -15.06 -4.01 -16.65
C LEU A 48 -15.81 -4.93 -17.63
N VAL A 49 -16.15 -6.16 -17.25
CA VAL A 49 -17.17 -6.94 -17.98
C VAL A 49 -17.93 -7.91 -17.04
N SER A 50 -19.17 -7.52 -16.72
CA SER A 50 -20.39 -8.34 -16.67
C SER A 50 -20.55 -9.47 -15.64
N ALA A 51 -21.43 -9.27 -14.65
CA ALA A 51 -22.81 -9.80 -14.59
C ALA A 51 -23.36 -9.77 -13.14
#